data_AF-A0A9D5ZT49-F1
#
_entry.id   AF-A0A9D5ZT49-F1
#
_cell.length_a   1.000
_cell.length_b   1.000
_cell.length_c   1.000
_cell.angle_alpha   90.00
_cell.angle_beta   90.00
_cell.angle_gamma   90.00
#
_symmetry.space_group_name_H-M   'P 1'
#
loop_
_entity.id
_entity.type
_entity.pdbx_description
1 polymer ?
#
loop_
_entity_poly.entity_id
_entity_poly.type
_entity_poly.pdbx_seq_one_letter_code
_entity_poly.pdbx_strand_id
1 'polypeptide(L)'
;MRQTNKTIINLIILSFICWGRLLFLRGIWGDDWGWVWQYFAADSYSEFIYAYQSLGHTLEGYITYKLFNLFTYFKEDTTLIFNILRFSIFTLNGILIYFIFKNIMRHKSLLPETIGALYMVSPIVNILWVIQICRTIFLLSFLLSFLLTILMFKKVRFRYFYYIGSIILSVFTISGLESFIFVELFRPVIIYYIISTEGEINFYIKLKKVILYWSPYILIGSGLLLYTMLMPTFGPNGGRYHPHGIEVFKVIKMYIESIYYLFIGIYKHNIWLTILKGDFLTYLLSISGALLTGTILLKPLESDKDPDSLIEIKWIMIFGLLFILAAIFPYAVTRGAIIN
;
A
#
# COMPACT_ATOMS: atom_id res chain seq x y z
N MET A 1 27.02 -6.46 -0.76
CA MET A 1 26.26 -7.41 0.08
C MET A 1 26.22 -7.02 1.56
N ARG A 2 27.35 -6.76 2.24
CA ARG A 2 27.36 -6.42 3.69
C ARG A 2 26.46 -5.23 4.09
N GLN A 3 26.46 -4.14 3.33
CA GLN A 3 25.62 -2.96 3.63
C GLN A 3 24.12 -3.27 3.52
N THR A 4 23.71 -4.04 2.50
CA THR A 4 22.30 -4.44 2.30
C THR A 4 21.77 -5.26 3.47
N ASN A 5 22.57 -6.20 3.97
CA ASN A 5 22.18 -7.02 5.11
C ASN A 5 22.02 -6.16 6.37
N LYS A 6 22.92 -5.18 6.57
CA LYS A 6 22.81 -4.23 7.69
C LYS A 6 21.52 -3.40 7.62
N THR A 7 21.18 -2.86 6.45
CA THR A 7 19.93 -2.09 6.28
C THR A 7 18.69 -2.92 6.57
N ILE A 8 18.62 -4.16 6.08
CA ILE A 8 17.49 -5.06 6.32
C ILE A 8 17.36 -5.35 7.83
N ILE A 9 18.47 -5.64 8.50
CA ILE A 9 18.49 -5.86 9.96
C ILE A 9 17.97 -4.61 10.68
N ASN A 10 18.42 -3.42 10.30
CA ASN A 10 17.96 -2.17 10.89
C ASN A 10 16.45 -1.95 10.69
N LEU A 11 15.91 -2.23 9.50
CA LEU A 11 14.47 -2.14 9.23
C LEU A 11 13.67 -3.16 10.04
N ILE A 12 14.19 -4.37 10.25
CA ILE A 12 13.58 -5.37 11.12
C ILE A 12 13.57 -4.89 12.57
N ILE A 13 14.68 -4.38 13.09
CA ILE A 13 14.76 -3.83 14.45
C ILE A 13 13.79 -2.66 14.62
N LEU A 14 13.76 -1.73 13.66
CA LEU A 14 12.83 -0.61 13.66
C LEU A 14 11.37 -1.11 13.62
N SER A 15 11.11 -2.17 12.86
CA SER A 15 9.81 -2.82 12.83
C SER A 15 9.43 -3.37 14.21
N PHE A 16 10.33 -4.05 14.91
CA PHE A 16 10.08 -4.49 16.29
C PHE A 16 9.82 -3.32 17.24
N ILE A 17 10.50 -2.19 17.08
CA ILE A 17 10.27 -1.00 17.93
C ILE A 17 8.89 -0.40 17.67
N CYS A 18 8.47 -0.29 16.40
CA CYS A 18 7.19 0.35 16.03
C CYS A 18 5.99 -0.59 16.21
N TRP A 19 6.17 -1.86 15.83
CA TRP A 19 5.10 -2.84 15.67
C TRP A 19 5.20 -4.01 16.64
N GLY A 20 6.33 -4.22 17.31
CA GLY A 20 6.55 -5.42 18.15
C GLY A 20 5.51 -5.58 19.25
N ARG A 21 4.87 -4.49 19.70
CA ARG A 21 3.73 -4.55 20.62
C ARG A 21 2.55 -5.38 20.10
N LEU A 22 2.34 -5.45 18.77
CA LEU A 22 1.31 -6.30 18.15
C LEU A 22 1.45 -7.75 18.59
N LEU A 23 2.67 -8.22 18.78
CA LEU A 23 2.95 -9.60 19.17
C LEU A 23 2.51 -9.90 20.61
N PHE A 24 2.34 -8.86 21.43
CA PHE A 24 1.89 -8.95 22.83
C PHE A 24 0.41 -8.60 23.01
N LEU A 25 -0.21 -7.97 22.02
CA LEU A 25 -1.62 -7.58 22.03
C LEU A 25 -2.50 -8.78 21.61
N ARG A 26 -3.04 -9.53 22.56
CA ARG A 26 -4.00 -10.60 22.25
C ARG A 26 -5.30 -10.01 21.70
N GLY A 27 -5.63 -10.29 20.44
CA GLY A 27 -6.90 -9.89 19.82
C GLY A 27 -6.80 -9.67 18.30
N ILE A 28 -7.97 -9.64 17.65
CA ILE A 28 -8.15 -9.13 16.29
C ILE A 28 -8.78 -7.74 16.42
N TRP A 29 -8.22 -6.77 15.71
CA TRP A 29 -8.47 -5.35 15.98
C TRP A 29 -9.23 -4.68 14.83
N GLY A 30 -10.12 -3.75 15.18
CA GLY A 30 -10.74 -2.85 14.22
C GLY A 30 -11.76 -3.52 13.31
N ASP A 31 -11.74 -3.11 12.03
CA ASP A 31 -12.63 -3.64 10.99
C ASP A 31 -12.59 -5.16 10.87
N ASP A 32 -11.46 -5.82 11.12
CA ASP A 32 -11.36 -7.28 11.05
C ASP A 32 -12.29 -7.96 12.07
N TRP A 33 -12.56 -7.35 13.23
CA TRP A 33 -13.42 -7.95 14.25
C TRP A 33 -14.89 -8.05 13.80
N GLY A 34 -15.38 -7.04 13.08
CA GLY A 34 -16.73 -7.09 12.49
C GLY A 34 -16.88 -8.27 11.53
N TRP A 35 -15.85 -8.53 10.72
CA TRP A 35 -15.85 -9.68 9.81
C TRP A 35 -15.66 -11.02 10.51
N VAL A 36 -14.93 -11.06 11.62
CA VAL A 36 -14.84 -12.27 12.48
C VAL A 36 -16.22 -12.64 13.03
N TRP A 37 -17.00 -11.66 13.50
CA TRP A 37 -18.36 -11.92 13.95
C TRP A 37 -19.25 -12.44 12.84
N GLN A 38 -19.16 -11.85 11.65
CA GLN A 38 -19.90 -12.37 10.49
C GLN A 38 -19.46 -13.79 10.12
N TYR A 39 -18.17 -14.10 10.19
CA TYR A 39 -17.66 -15.44 9.92
C TYR A 39 -18.25 -16.49 10.86
N PHE A 40 -18.36 -16.19 12.16
CA PHE A 40 -18.97 -17.10 13.13
C PHE A 40 -20.51 -17.11 13.09
N ALA A 41 -21.13 -16.07 12.55
CA ALA A 41 -22.58 -15.97 12.40
C ALA A 41 -23.10 -16.61 11.09
N ALA A 42 -22.25 -16.79 10.08
CA ALA A 42 -22.63 -17.38 8.80
C ALA A 42 -22.64 -18.92 8.88
N ASP A 43 -23.71 -19.54 8.40
CA ASP A 43 -23.86 -21.00 8.39
C ASP A 43 -23.08 -21.66 7.24
N SER A 44 -22.62 -20.87 6.26
CA SER A 44 -21.92 -21.36 5.07
C SER A 44 -20.97 -20.34 4.46
N TYR A 45 -20.01 -20.82 3.66
CA TYR A 45 -19.15 -19.96 2.84
C TYR A 45 -19.95 -19.02 1.93
N SER A 46 -21.04 -19.50 1.33
CA SER A 46 -21.93 -18.71 0.47
C SER A 46 -22.55 -17.53 1.20
N GLU A 47 -22.94 -17.72 2.45
CA GLU A 47 -23.53 -16.66 3.26
C GLU A 47 -22.48 -15.64 3.71
N PHE A 48 -21.29 -16.11 4.12
CA PHE A 48 -20.17 -15.23 4.45
C PHE A 48 -19.76 -14.35 3.24
N ILE A 49 -19.57 -14.97 2.07
CA ILE A 49 -19.06 -14.29 0.89
C ILE A 49 -20.08 -13.31 0.28
N TYR A 50 -21.38 -13.49 0.55
CA TYR A 50 -22.45 -12.65 -0.01
C TYR A 50 -22.25 -11.17 0.32
N ALA A 51 -21.83 -10.84 1.54
CA ALA A 51 -21.55 -9.46 1.92
C ALA A 51 -20.38 -8.85 1.14
N TYR A 52 -19.37 -9.64 0.79
CA TYR A 52 -18.26 -9.17 -0.03
C TYR A 52 -18.63 -9.07 -1.51
N GLN A 53 -19.44 -10.00 -2.01
CA GLN A 53 -19.95 -9.97 -3.38
C GLN A 53 -20.80 -8.72 -3.64
N SER A 54 -21.69 -8.36 -2.70
CA SER A 54 -22.53 -7.16 -2.83
C SER A 54 -21.72 -5.86 -2.85
N LEU A 55 -20.52 -5.86 -2.27
CA LEU A 55 -19.56 -4.74 -2.28
C LEU A 55 -18.59 -4.79 -3.47
N GLY A 56 -18.62 -5.81 -4.32
CA GLY A 56 -17.65 -5.99 -5.41
C GLY A 56 -16.24 -6.39 -4.93
N HIS A 57 -16.13 -6.97 -3.73
CA HIS A 57 -14.86 -7.32 -3.07
C HIS A 57 -14.73 -8.82 -2.83
N THR A 58 -15.23 -9.65 -3.75
CA THR A 58 -15.28 -11.12 -3.61
C THR A 58 -13.91 -11.74 -3.30
N LEU A 59 -12.83 -11.26 -3.92
CA LEU A 59 -11.49 -11.78 -3.65
C LEU A 59 -10.99 -11.42 -2.24
N GLU A 60 -11.27 -10.20 -1.77
CA GLU A 60 -10.99 -9.78 -0.37
C GLU A 60 -11.74 -10.70 0.61
N GLY A 61 -13.02 -10.98 0.34
CA GLY A 61 -13.83 -11.89 1.15
C GLY A 61 -13.31 -13.32 1.15
N TYR A 62 -12.89 -13.85 0.00
CA TYR A 62 -12.31 -15.19 -0.08
C TYR A 62 -11.04 -15.31 0.77
N ILE A 63 -10.13 -14.35 0.68
CA ILE A 63 -8.91 -14.34 1.49
C ILE A 63 -9.26 -14.20 2.97
N THR A 64 -10.20 -13.31 3.31
CA THR A 64 -10.66 -13.11 4.69
C THR A 64 -11.20 -14.41 5.28
N TYR A 65 -12.08 -15.10 4.55
CA TYR A 65 -12.61 -16.41 4.95
C TYR A 65 -11.49 -17.43 5.20
N LYS A 66 -10.50 -17.52 4.30
CA LYS A 66 -9.37 -18.44 4.46
C LYS A 66 -8.49 -18.08 5.65
N LEU A 67 -8.29 -16.80 5.94
CA LEU A 67 -7.57 -16.35 7.14
C LEU A 67 -8.36 -16.67 8.41
N PHE A 68 -9.69 -16.54 8.40
CA PHE A 68 -10.50 -16.87 9.57
C PHE A 68 -10.71 -18.38 9.78
N ASN A 69 -10.52 -19.20 8.75
CA ASN A 69 -10.34 -20.65 8.97
C ASN A 69 -9.14 -20.97 9.88
N LEU A 70 -8.20 -20.04 10.11
CA LEU A 70 -7.18 -20.25 11.15
C LEU A 70 -7.80 -20.37 12.55
N PHE A 71 -9.01 -19.85 12.80
CA PHE A 71 -9.73 -20.03 14.06
C PHE A 71 -10.14 -21.48 14.31
N THR A 72 -10.51 -22.21 13.26
CA THR A 72 -10.87 -23.63 13.40
C THR A 72 -9.63 -24.52 13.62
N TYR A 73 -8.49 -24.17 13.03
CA TYR A 73 -7.25 -24.95 13.19
C TYR A 73 -6.49 -24.65 14.49
N PHE A 74 -6.40 -23.38 14.89
CA PHE A 74 -5.50 -22.94 15.96
C PHE A 74 -6.20 -22.43 17.23
N LYS A 75 -7.54 -22.29 17.22
CA LYS A 75 -8.36 -21.94 18.39
C LYS A 75 -7.84 -20.71 19.15
N GLU A 76 -7.31 -20.92 20.36
CA GLU A 76 -6.83 -19.86 21.26
C GLU A 76 -5.57 -19.17 20.71
N ASP A 77 -4.74 -19.89 19.96
CA ASP A 77 -3.51 -19.38 19.36
C ASP A 77 -3.74 -18.55 18.09
N THR A 78 -4.97 -18.57 17.54
CA THR A 78 -5.27 -17.86 16.28
C THR A 78 -4.99 -16.37 16.37
N THR A 79 -5.26 -15.74 17.52
CA THR A 79 -4.98 -14.32 17.72
C THR A 79 -3.49 -14.01 17.64
N LEU A 80 -2.64 -14.85 18.22
CA LEU A 80 -1.19 -14.73 18.13
C LEU A 80 -0.70 -14.91 16.69
N ILE A 81 -1.17 -15.96 16.00
CA ILE A 81 -0.82 -16.21 14.60
C ILE A 81 -1.23 -15.04 13.72
N PHE A 82 -2.43 -14.49 13.92
CA PHE A 82 -2.92 -13.35 13.16
C PHE A 82 -2.05 -12.11 13.34
N ASN A 83 -1.58 -11.85 14.57
CA ASN A 83 -0.65 -10.76 14.87
C ASN A 83 0.74 -11.00 14.29
N ILE A 84 1.25 -12.23 14.34
CA ILE A 84 2.52 -12.59 13.69
C ILE A 84 2.44 -12.37 12.18
N LEU A 85 1.34 -12.80 11.54
CA LEU A 85 1.11 -12.58 10.11
C LEU A 85 1.06 -11.09 9.80
N ARG A 86 0.28 -10.31 10.55
CA ARG A 86 0.17 -8.86 10.39
C ARG A 86 1.51 -8.15 10.54
N PHE A 87 2.25 -8.44 11.62
CA PHE A 87 3.59 -7.92 11.86
C PHE A 87 4.55 -8.26 10.70
N SER A 88 4.50 -9.52 10.24
CA SER A 88 5.35 -9.99 9.14
C SER A 88 5.03 -9.25 7.84
N ILE A 89 3.76 -9.08 7.51
CA ILE A 89 3.32 -8.37 6.30
C ILE A 89 3.76 -6.90 6.33
N PHE A 90 3.56 -6.19 7.45
CA PHE A 90 4.02 -4.80 7.58
C PHE A 90 5.54 -4.68 7.45
N THR A 91 6.28 -5.59 8.09
CA THR A 91 7.74 -5.64 7.99
C THR A 91 8.18 -5.88 6.55
N LEU A 92 7.55 -6.84 5.85
CA LEU A 92 7.86 -7.15 4.47
C LEU A 92 7.52 -6.00 3.52
N ASN A 93 6.42 -5.28 3.75
CA ASN A 93 6.07 -4.09 2.96
C ASN A 93 7.17 -3.03 3.02
N GLY A 94 7.65 -2.65 4.21
CA GLY A 94 8.73 -1.67 4.32
C GLY A 94 10.06 -2.15 3.73
N ILE A 95 10.36 -3.46 3.83
CA ILE A 95 11.53 -4.06 3.17
C ILE A 95 11.39 -4.02 1.64
N LEU A 96 10.21 -4.33 1.10
CA LEU A 96 9.95 -4.25 -0.34
C LEU A 96 10.05 -2.81 -0.85
N ILE A 97 9.53 -1.83 -0.09
CA ILE A 97 9.68 -0.41 -0.41
C ILE A 97 11.17 -0.05 -0.51
N TYR A 98 11.98 -0.44 0.47
CA TYR A 98 13.44 -0.27 0.41
C TYR A 98 14.03 -0.90 -0.86
N PHE A 99 13.66 -2.15 -1.20
CA PHE A 99 14.18 -2.82 -2.40
C PHE A 99 13.72 -2.17 -3.70
N ILE A 100 12.49 -1.70 -3.79
CA ILE A 100 11.96 -0.96 -4.94
C ILE A 100 12.82 0.27 -5.18
N PHE A 101 12.93 1.14 -4.18
CA PHE A 101 13.66 2.40 -4.31
C PHE A 101 15.15 2.20 -4.54
N LYS A 102 15.77 1.22 -3.86
CA LYS A 102 17.17 0.84 -4.10
C LYS A 102 17.41 0.34 -5.52
N ASN A 103 16.43 -0.34 -6.11
CA ASN A 103 16.56 -0.81 -7.48
C ASN A 103 16.15 0.24 -8.51
N ILE A 104 15.48 1.32 -8.13
CA ILE A 104 15.22 2.44 -9.02
C ILE A 104 16.41 3.41 -9.01
N MET A 105 16.86 3.83 -7.83
CA MET A 105 17.91 4.85 -7.69
C MET A 105 19.27 4.36 -8.15
N ARG A 106 20.05 5.28 -8.73
CA ARG A 106 21.35 4.99 -9.33
C ARG A 106 22.49 5.21 -8.34
N HIS A 107 22.34 6.18 -7.45
CA HIS A 107 23.40 6.59 -6.52
C HIS A 107 23.31 5.82 -5.19
N LYS A 108 24.43 5.75 -4.47
CA LYS A 108 24.52 5.18 -3.10
C LYS A 108 23.85 6.11 -2.08
N SER A 109 22.61 6.48 -2.31
CA SER A 109 21.83 7.35 -1.46
C SER A 109 21.28 6.59 -0.25
N LEU A 110 21.18 7.27 0.90
CA LEU A 110 20.48 6.80 2.09
C LEU A 110 18.95 6.83 1.92
N LEU A 111 18.48 7.37 0.81
CA LEU A 111 17.08 7.65 0.55
C LEU A 111 16.20 6.40 0.46
N PRO A 112 16.60 5.26 -0.17
CA PRO A 112 15.83 4.02 -0.07
C PRO A 112 15.66 3.53 1.37
N GLU A 113 16.71 3.68 2.20
CA GLU A 113 16.67 3.29 3.61
C GLU A 113 15.69 4.17 4.38
N THR A 114 15.74 5.48 4.10
CA THR A 114 14.89 6.50 4.69
C THR A 114 13.42 6.27 4.35
N ILE A 115 13.08 6.01 3.07
CA ILE A 115 11.69 5.79 2.65
C ILE A 115 11.13 4.49 3.28
N GLY A 116 11.94 3.43 3.33
CA GLY A 116 11.57 2.18 4.02
C GLY A 116 11.31 2.42 5.52
N ALA A 117 12.16 3.21 6.18
CA ALA A 117 12.00 3.57 7.59
C ALA A 117 10.75 4.44 7.83
N LEU A 118 10.49 5.43 6.96
CA LEU A 118 9.32 6.31 7.01
C LEU A 118 8.01 5.52 6.93
N TYR A 119 7.96 4.45 6.12
CA TYR A 119 6.82 3.54 6.11
C TYR A 119 6.60 2.87 7.48
N MET A 120 7.67 2.38 8.13
CA MET A 120 7.58 1.71 9.44
C MET A 120 7.13 2.64 10.57
N VAL A 121 7.54 3.91 10.53
CA VAL A 121 7.15 4.90 11.55
C VAL A 121 5.87 5.65 11.21
N SER A 122 5.29 5.43 10.03
CA SER A 122 4.12 6.17 9.55
C SER A 122 2.94 5.97 10.51
N PRO A 123 2.36 7.05 11.06
CA PRO A 123 1.25 6.95 12.01
C PRO A 123 0.03 6.28 11.38
N ILE A 124 -0.19 6.45 10.07
CA ILE A 124 -1.32 5.85 9.32
C ILE A 124 -1.19 4.33 9.26
N VAL A 125 0.01 3.83 8.98
CA VAL A 125 0.27 2.39 8.99
C VAL A 125 0.09 1.90 10.44
N ASN A 126 0.48 2.72 11.43
CA ASN A 126 0.51 2.39 12.86
C ASN A 126 -0.88 2.31 13.52
N ILE A 127 -1.94 2.54 12.75
CA ILE A 127 -3.34 2.44 13.19
C ILE A 127 -3.86 1.04 12.88
N LEU A 128 -3.54 0.14 13.79
CA LEU A 128 -3.90 -1.28 13.72
C LEU A 128 -5.41 -1.53 13.66
N TRP A 129 -6.21 -0.53 14.04
CA TRP A 129 -7.67 -0.58 14.06
C TRP A 129 -8.34 -0.20 12.73
N VAL A 130 -7.61 0.39 11.77
CA VAL A 130 -8.20 0.95 10.54
C VAL A 130 -7.89 0.10 9.31
N ILE A 131 -6.90 -0.79 9.39
CA ILE A 131 -6.39 -1.51 8.22
C ILE A 131 -6.61 -3.02 8.38
N GLN A 132 -7.58 -3.53 7.63
CA GLN A 132 -7.82 -4.97 7.52
C GLN A 132 -6.59 -5.70 6.98
N ILE A 133 -6.31 -6.90 7.51
CA ILE A 133 -5.10 -7.65 7.13
C ILE A 133 -5.08 -7.98 5.63
N CYS A 134 -6.24 -8.28 5.02
CA CYS A 134 -6.34 -8.58 3.60
C CYS A 134 -5.86 -7.43 2.71
N ARG A 135 -6.14 -6.19 3.10
CA ARG A 135 -5.67 -5.00 2.37
C ARG A 135 -4.16 -4.85 2.41
N THR A 136 -3.54 -5.24 3.54
CA THR A 136 -2.08 -5.26 3.65
C THR A 136 -1.43 -6.37 2.82
N ILE A 137 -2.12 -7.51 2.65
CA ILE A 137 -1.69 -8.59 1.74
C ILE A 137 -1.74 -8.10 0.28
N PHE A 138 -2.81 -7.40 -0.11
CA PHE A 138 -2.87 -6.81 -1.45
C PHE A 138 -1.78 -5.77 -1.67
N LEU A 139 -1.49 -4.93 -0.69
CA LEU A 139 -0.35 -4.00 -0.78
C LEU A 139 0.99 -4.74 -0.94
N LEU A 140 1.21 -5.83 -0.19
CA LEU A 140 2.42 -6.65 -0.31
C LEU A 140 2.57 -7.24 -1.72
N SER A 141 1.52 -7.85 -2.24
CA SER A 141 1.48 -8.38 -3.61
C SER A 141 1.71 -7.28 -4.65
N PHE A 142 1.21 -6.07 -4.40
CA PHE A 142 1.36 -4.94 -5.31
C PHE A 142 2.80 -4.43 -5.34
N LEU A 143 3.41 -4.25 -4.16
CA LEU A 143 4.82 -3.88 -4.05
C LEU A 143 5.73 -4.94 -4.68
N LEU A 144 5.41 -6.23 -4.48
CA LEU A 144 6.15 -7.31 -5.11
C LEU A 144 5.99 -7.28 -6.64
N SER A 145 4.79 -7.01 -7.15
CA SER A 145 4.55 -6.78 -8.59
C SER A 145 5.44 -5.67 -9.14
N PHE A 146 5.55 -4.54 -8.43
CA PHE A 146 6.44 -3.44 -8.81
C PHE A 146 7.91 -3.85 -8.82
N LEU A 147 8.37 -4.54 -7.76
CA LEU A 147 9.75 -5.02 -7.68
C LEU A 147 10.09 -5.97 -8.84
N LEU A 148 9.20 -6.89 -9.17
CA LEU A 148 9.36 -7.81 -10.31
C LEU A 148 9.42 -7.05 -11.65
N THR A 149 8.58 -6.03 -11.84
CA THR A 149 8.69 -5.13 -13.01
C THR A 149 10.04 -4.44 -13.06
N ILE A 150 10.62 -4.00 -11.94
CA ILE A 150 11.96 -3.39 -11.95
C ILE A 150 13.04 -4.44 -12.29
N LEU A 151 12.94 -5.64 -11.71
CA LEU A 151 13.90 -6.72 -11.92
C LEU A 151 13.91 -7.23 -13.37
N MET A 152 12.78 -7.17 -14.09
CA MET A 152 12.72 -7.59 -15.50
C MET A 152 13.69 -6.79 -16.40
N PHE A 153 13.92 -5.51 -16.10
CA PHE A 153 14.84 -4.65 -16.85
C PHE A 153 16.29 -4.93 -16.45
N LYS A 154 16.54 -5.23 -15.16
CA LYS A 154 17.90 -5.49 -14.65
C LYS A 154 18.45 -6.89 -14.90
N LYS A 155 17.59 -7.90 -15.06
CA LYS A 155 17.99 -9.32 -15.09
C LYS A 155 17.58 -9.99 -16.39
N VAL A 156 18.42 -9.84 -17.42
CA VAL A 156 18.15 -10.31 -18.79
C VAL A 156 17.72 -11.79 -18.84
N ARG A 157 18.43 -12.69 -18.12
CA ARG A 157 18.16 -14.14 -18.13
C ARG A 157 16.74 -14.52 -17.66
N PHE A 158 16.16 -13.77 -16.73
CA PHE A 158 14.87 -14.10 -16.10
C PHE A 158 13.79 -13.05 -16.38
N ARG A 159 14.00 -12.20 -17.39
CA ARG A 159 13.10 -11.07 -17.73
C ARG A 159 11.65 -11.50 -17.84
N TYR A 160 11.36 -12.56 -18.61
CA TYR A 160 9.99 -13.02 -18.83
C TYR A 160 9.34 -13.60 -17.58
N PHE A 161 10.11 -14.33 -16.77
CA PHE A 161 9.61 -14.86 -15.50
C PHE A 161 9.18 -13.72 -14.57
N TYR A 162 10.02 -12.68 -14.44
CA TYR A 162 9.67 -11.51 -13.64
C TYR A 162 8.48 -10.74 -14.21
N TYR A 163 8.39 -10.59 -15.53
CA TYR A 163 7.29 -9.89 -16.17
C TYR A 163 5.94 -10.61 -16.01
N ILE A 164 5.91 -11.93 -16.21
CA ILE A 164 4.69 -12.73 -16.01
C ILE A 164 4.31 -12.72 -14.53
N GLY A 165 5.28 -12.88 -13.63
CA GLY A 165 5.04 -12.81 -12.18
C GLY A 165 4.47 -11.46 -11.74
N SER A 166 4.97 -10.34 -12.30
CA SER A 166 4.43 -9.02 -11.97
C SER A 166 3.01 -8.83 -12.49
N ILE A 167 2.67 -9.37 -13.67
CA ILE A 167 1.30 -9.34 -14.21
C ILE A 167 0.35 -10.14 -13.32
N ILE A 168 0.70 -11.39 -12.96
CA ILE A 168 -0.14 -12.25 -12.10
C ILE A 168 -0.43 -11.57 -10.76
N LEU A 169 0.61 -11.01 -10.12
CA LEU A 169 0.44 -10.29 -8.87
C LEU A 169 -0.40 -9.02 -9.05
N SER A 170 -0.26 -8.29 -10.16
CA SER A 170 -1.09 -7.11 -10.42
C SER A 170 -2.56 -7.49 -10.60
N VAL A 171 -2.87 -8.55 -11.37
CA VAL A 171 -4.24 -9.10 -11.47
C VAL A 171 -4.80 -9.39 -10.09
N PHE A 172 -4.07 -10.16 -9.28
CA PHE A 172 -4.49 -10.50 -7.92
C PHE A 172 -4.80 -9.26 -7.07
N THR A 173 -4.00 -8.20 -7.17
CA THR A 173 -4.20 -6.98 -6.38
C THR A 173 -5.34 -6.11 -6.86
N ILE A 174 -5.44 -5.90 -8.17
CA ILE A 174 -6.47 -5.08 -8.79
C ILE A 174 -7.84 -5.72 -8.59
N SER A 175 -7.94 -7.05 -8.78
CA SER A 175 -9.16 -7.82 -8.50
C SER A 175 -9.53 -7.88 -7.02
N GLY A 176 -8.58 -7.62 -6.12
CA GLY A 176 -8.82 -7.53 -4.68
C GLY A 176 -9.45 -6.20 -4.28
N LEU A 177 -8.84 -5.11 -4.74
CA LEU A 177 -9.24 -3.75 -4.40
C LEU A 177 -9.06 -2.82 -5.61
N GLU A 178 -10.17 -2.23 -6.06
CA GLU A 178 -10.18 -1.34 -7.22
C GLU A 178 -9.29 -0.11 -7.06
N SER A 179 -9.02 0.34 -5.82
CA SER A 179 -8.13 1.47 -5.56
C SER A 179 -6.73 1.27 -6.19
N PHE A 180 -6.28 0.02 -6.38
CA PHE A 180 -5.01 -0.25 -7.04
C PHE A 180 -5.00 0.07 -8.54
N ILE A 181 -6.15 0.15 -9.22
CA ILE A 181 -6.23 0.60 -10.63
C ILE A 181 -5.59 1.99 -10.79
N PHE A 182 -5.88 2.89 -9.85
CA PHE A 182 -5.36 4.26 -9.90
C PHE A 182 -3.88 4.32 -9.52
N VAL A 183 -3.44 3.44 -8.62
CA VAL A 183 -2.04 3.32 -8.24
C VAL A 183 -1.21 2.66 -9.35
N GLU A 184 -1.80 1.91 -10.27
CA GLU A 184 -1.07 1.38 -11.44
C GLU A 184 -0.51 2.48 -12.36
N LEU A 185 -1.00 3.71 -12.26
CA LEU A 185 -0.45 4.87 -12.99
C LEU A 185 1.01 5.19 -12.61
N PHE A 186 1.54 4.66 -11.50
CA PHE A 186 2.98 4.78 -11.16
C PHE A 186 3.88 3.92 -12.03
N ARG A 187 3.38 2.77 -12.47
CA ARG A 187 4.17 1.81 -13.24
C ARG A 187 4.76 2.40 -14.53
N PRO A 188 4.01 3.12 -15.38
CA PRO A 188 4.59 3.70 -16.60
C PRO A 188 5.67 4.73 -16.27
N VAL A 189 5.53 5.48 -15.18
CA VAL A 189 6.54 6.48 -14.76
C VAL A 189 7.83 5.79 -14.29
N ILE A 190 7.72 4.69 -13.53
CA ILE A 190 8.88 3.89 -13.11
C ILE A 190 9.56 3.23 -14.32
N ILE A 191 8.78 2.63 -15.23
CA ILE A 191 9.33 2.05 -16.46
C ILE A 191 10.03 3.13 -17.30
N TYR A 192 9.42 4.31 -17.44
CA TYR A 192 10.02 5.43 -18.15
C TYR A 192 11.35 5.86 -17.53
N TYR A 193 11.40 5.96 -16.20
CA TYR A 193 12.62 6.30 -15.48
C TYR A 193 13.71 5.25 -15.75
N ILE A 194 13.42 3.96 -15.57
CA ILE A 194 14.39 2.87 -15.79
C ILE A 194 14.91 2.88 -17.23
N ILE A 195 14.04 3.02 -18.23
CA ILE A 195 14.50 3.07 -19.63
C ILE A 195 15.32 4.33 -19.91
N SER A 196 14.97 5.46 -19.27
CA SER A 196 15.79 6.69 -19.34
C SER A 196 17.18 6.51 -18.78
N THR A 197 17.37 5.51 -17.92
CA THR A 197 18.68 5.18 -17.37
C THR A 197 19.55 4.28 -18.27
N GLU A 198 19.06 3.81 -19.42
CA GLU A 198 19.80 2.89 -20.30
C GLU A 198 20.53 3.61 -21.46
N GLY A 199 20.53 4.95 -21.50
CA GLY A 199 21.24 5.77 -22.50
C GLY A 199 20.32 6.67 -23.33
N GLU A 200 20.89 7.36 -24.33
CA GLU A 200 20.15 8.24 -25.24
C GLU A 200 19.28 7.45 -26.23
N ILE A 201 18.11 7.05 -25.76
CA ILE A 201 17.03 6.55 -26.60
C ILE A 201 16.13 7.74 -26.94
N ASN A 202 15.83 7.92 -28.24
CA ASN A 202 14.86 8.91 -28.71
C ASN A 202 13.56 8.82 -27.87
N PHE A 203 13.04 9.97 -27.44
CA PHE A 203 11.84 10.10 -26.62
C PHE A 203 10.67 9.22 -27.12
N TYR A 204 10.44 9.19 -28.44
CA TYR A 204 9.36 8.42 -29.04
C TYR A 204 9.53 6.90 -28.86
N ILE A 205 10.76 6.40 -29.04
CA ILE A 205 11.09 4.97 -28.86
C ILE A 205 10.91 4.59 -27.39
N LYS A 206 11.30 5.47 -26.47
CA LYS A 206 11.13 5.27 -25.03
C LYS A 206 9.64 5.19 -24.66
N LEU A 207 8.82 6.14 -25.15
CA LEU A 207 7.38 6.14 -24.89
C LEU A 207 6.71 4.86 -25.43
N LYS A 208 7.08 4.42 -26.64
CA LYS A 208 6.59 3.17 -27.22
C LYS A 208 6.91 1.96 -26.34
N LYS A 209 8.13 1.87 -25.81
CA LYS A 209 8.51 0.78 -24.87
C LYS A 209 7.72 0.85 -23.57
N VAL A 210 7.51 2.04 -23.00
CA VAL A 210 6.70 2.23 -21.78
C VAL A 210 5.28 1.72 -22.01
N ILE A 211 4.64 2.15 -23.09
CA ILE A 211 3.28 1.71 -23.45
C ILE A 211 3.23 0.19 -23.63
N LEU A 212 4.21 -0.40 -24.33
CA LEU A 212 4.27 -1.84 -24.55
C LEU A 212 4.37 -2.64 -23.24
N TYR A 213 5.23 -2.22 -22.32
CA TYR A 213 5.41 -2.93 -21.05
C TYR A 213 4.31 -2.62 -20.04
N TRP A 214 3.61 -1.50 -20.20
CA TRP A 214 2.49 -1.13 -19.34
C TRP A 214 1.14 -1.69 -19.84
N SER A 215 1.05 -2.06 -21.12
CA SER A 215 -0.22 -2.46 -21.75
C SER A 215 -0.97 -3.59 -21.04
N PRO A 216 -0.34 -4.64 -20.48
CA PRO A 216 -1.10 -5.68 -19.80
C PRO A 216 -1.78 -5.15 -18.53
N TYR A 217 -1.12 -4.27 -17.79
CA TYR A 217 -1.63 -3.71 -16.53
C TYR A 217 -2.81 -2.78 -16.78
N ILE A 218 -2.73 -1.93 -17.80
CA ILE A 218 -3.87 -1.06 -18.16
C ILE A 218 -5.03 -1.88 -18.72
N LEU A 219 -4.80 -2.97 -19.45
CA LEU A 219 -5.87 -3.85 -19.92
C LEU A 219 -6.59 -4.52 -18.75
N ILE A 220 -5.84 -5.01 -17.74
CA ILE A 220 -6.42 -5.57 -16.51
C ILE A 220 -7.23 -4.51 -15.75
N GLY A 221 -6.64 -3.33 -15.52
CA GLY A 221 -7.30 -2.24 -14.80
C GLY A 221 -8.55 -1.75 -15.53
N SER A 222 -8.47 -1.54 -16.85
CA SER A 222 -9.62 -1.09 -17.66
C SER A 222 -10.70 -2.15 -17.72
N GLY A 223 -10.33 -3.43 -17.86
CA GLY A 223 -11.28 -4.53 -17.85
C GLY A 223 -12.05 -4.64 -16.53
N LEU A 224 -11.36 -4.50 -15.40
CA LEU A 224 -12.02 -4.50 -14.09
C LEU A 224 -12.87 -3.25 -13.89
N LEU A 225 -12.39 -2.06 -14.26
CA LEU A 225 -13.15 -0.82 -14.15
C LEU A 225 -14.46 -0.92 -14.96
N LEU A 226 -14.38 -1.41 -16.20
CA LEU A 226 -15.57 -1.64 -17.04
C LEU A 226 -16.52 -2.66 -16.40
N TYR A 227 -15.98 -3.75 -15.84
CA TYR A 227 -16.79 -4.73 -15.12
C TYR A 227 -17.53 -4.08 -13.93
N THR A 228 -16.84 -3.29 -13.11
CA THR A 228 -17.44 -2.59 -11.96
C THR A 228 -18.48 -1.55 -12.39
N MET A 229 -18.26 -0.86 -13.51
CA MET A 229 -19.23 0.12 -14.05
C MET A 229 -20.49 -0.55 -14.60
N LEU A 230 -20.38 -1.76 -15.15
CA LEU A 230 -21.49 -2.49 -15.76
C LEU A 230 -22.28 -3.34 -14.75
N MET A 231 -21.65 -3.77 -13.66
CA MET A 231 -22.29 -4.60 -12.65
C MET A 231 -22.95 -3.75 -11.57
N PRO A 232 -24.21 -4.07 -11.18
CA PRO A 232 -24.88 -3.35 -10.11
C PRO A 232 -24.14 -3.56 -8.79
N THR A 233 -23.74 -2.45 -8.16
CA THR A 233 -23.30 -2.43 -6.77
C THR A 233 -24.52 -2.22 -5.88
N PHE A 234 -24.58 -2.93 -4.76
CA PHE A 234 -25.71 -2.87 -3.82
C PHE A 234 -25.30 -2.22 -2.49
N GLY A 235 -26.28 -1.78 -1.71
CA GLY A 235 -26.04 -1.18 -0.38
C GLY A 235 -25.49 0.25 -0.43
N PRO A 236 -24.70 0.70 0.58
CA PRO A 236 -24.12 2.05 0.65
C PRO A 236 -23.17 2.41 -0.50
N ASN A 237 -22.85 1.43 -1.34
CA ASN A 237 -21.99 1.57 -2.50
C ASN A 237 -22.79 1.61 -3.82
N GLY A 238 -24.12 1.46 -3.77
CA GLY A 238 -24.96 1.50 -4.95
C GLY A 238 -24.90 2.86 -5.64
N GLY A 239 -24.58 2.86 -6.93
CA GLY A 239 -24.49 4.06 -7.76
C GLY A 239 -23.18 4.85 -7.68
N ARG A 240 -22.14 4.33 -7.01
CA ARG A 240 -20.82 4.99 -6.91
C ARG A 240 -20.11 5.26 -8.24
N TYR A 241 -20.47 4.52 -9.27
CA TYR A 241 -19.91 4.65 -10.62
C TYR A 241 -20.96 5.11 -11.65
N HIS A 242 -22.09 5.69 -11.19
CA HIS A 242 -23.04 6.27 -12.13
C HIS A 242 -22.41 7.48 -12.83
N PRO A 243 -22.46 7.57 -14.18
CA PRO A 243 -21.81 8.62 -14.96
C PRO A 243 -22.50 10.00 -14.85
N HIS A 244 -23.19 10.29 -13.74
CA HIS A 244 -23.73 11.62 -13.49
C HIS A 244 -22.57 12.59 -13.19
N GLY A 245 -22.64 13.78 -13.79
CA GLY A 245 -21.49 14.64 -14.08
C GLY A 245 -20.49 14.80 -12.94
N ILE A 246 -19.21 14.65 -13.26
CA ILE A 246 -18.10 14.94 -12.35
C ILE A 246 -18.05 16.46 -12.15
N GLU A 247 -18.59 16.94 -11.04
CA GLU A 247 -18.43 18.33 -10.62
C GLU A 247 -17.00 18.55 -10.15
N VAL A 248 -16.19 19.21 -10.98
CA VAL A 248 -14.76 19.45 -10.72
C VAL A 248 -14.51 20.07 -9.35
N PHE A 249 -15.32 21.06 -8.94
CA PHE A 249 -15.20 21.70 -7.63
C PHE A 249 -15.50 20.75 -6.46
N LYS A 250 -16.47 19.84 -6.63
CA LYS A 250 -16.79 18.82 -5.62
C LYS A 250 -15.64 17.84 -5.45
N VAL A 251 -15.05 17.39 -6.55
CA VAL A 251 -13.86 16.51 -6.53
C VAL A 251 -12.68 17.19 -5.84
N ILE A 252 -12.39 18.45 -6.17
CA ILE A 252 -11.32 19.22 -5.52
C ILE A 252 -11.56 19.35 -4.01
N LYS A 253 -12.78 19.70 -3.60
CA LYS A 253 -13.13 19.78 -2.17
C LYS A 253 -12.93 18.43 -1.47
N MET A 254 -13.39 17.34 -2.08
CA MET A 254 -13.23 15.98 -1.52
C MET A 254 -11.76 15.56 -1.43
N TYR A 255 -10.92 15.98 -2.37
CA TYR A 255 -9.47 15.81 -2.28
C TYR A 255 -8.89 16.52 -1.05
N ILE A 256 -9.25 17.78 -0.84
CA ILE A 256 -8.78 18.57 0.31
C ILE A 256 -9.26 17.93 1.62
N GLU A 257 -10.52 17.52 1.71
CA GLU A 257 -11.08 16.84 2.88
C GLU A 257 -10.38 15.50 3.15
N SER A 258 -10.10 14.72 2.10
CA SER A 258 -9.39 13.45 2.23
C SER A 258 -7.94 13.65 2.69
N ILE A 259 -7.24 14.65 2.15
CA ILE A 259 -5.89 15.02 2.60
C ILE A 259 -5.93 15.47 4.06
N TYR A 260 -6.86 16.37 4.42
CA TYR A 260 -7.04 16.82 5.80
C TYR A 260 -7.33 15.65 6.73
N TYR A 261 -8.23 14.74 6.36
CA TYR A 261 -8.53 13.55 7.14
C TYR A 261 -7.30 12.66 7.31
N LEU A 262 -6.59 12.33 6.22
CA LEU A 262 -5.43 11.44 6.25
C LEU A 262 -4.26 11.99 7.09
N PHE A 263 -3.96 13.29 6.96
CA PHE A 263 -2.80 13.89 7.61
C PHE A 263 -3.10 14.49 8.98
N ILE A 264 -4.31 15.03 9.19
CA ILE A 264 -4.68 15.75 10.41
C ILE A 264 -5.75 15.00 11.21
N GLY A 265 -6.85 14.61 10.57
CA GLY A 265 -7.99 13.98 11.23
C GLY A 265 -7.61 12.66 11.91
N ILE A 266 -6.97 11.78 11.16
CA ILE A 266 -6.45 10.50 11.62
C ILE A 266 -5.43 10.69 12.75
N TYR A 267 -4.50 11.63 12.59
CA TYR A 267 -3.46 11.89 13.59
C TYR A 267 -4.06 12.41 14.90
N LYS A 268 -5.02 13.34 14.82
CA LYS A 268 -5.79 13.86 15.96
C LYS A 268 -6.59 12.76 16.64
N HIS A 269 -7.27 11.90 15.87
CA HIS A 269 -8.03 10.78 16.42
C HIS A 269 -7.13 9.78 17.14
N ASN A 270 -5.95 9.48 16.60
CA ASN A 270 -4.98 8.62 17.28
C ASN A 270 -4.49 9.22 18.59
N ILE A 271 -4.09 10.49 18.60
CA ILE A 271 -3.67 11.17 19.84
C ILE A 271 -4.77 11.06 20.89
N TRP A 272 -6.01 11.34 20.50
CA TRP A 272 -7.16 11.28 21.39
C TRP A 272 -7.42 9.86 21.92
N LEU A 273 -7.41 8.84 21.06
CA LEU A 273 -7.57 7.44 21.46
C LEU A 273 -6.44 6.97 22.38
N THR A 274 -5.19 7.36 22.09
CA THR A 274 -4.03 7.01 22.90
C THR A 274 -4.12 7.65 24.28
N ILE A 275 -4.51 8.94 24.36
CA ILE A 275 -4.72 9.63 25.63
C ILE A 275 -5.84 8.98 26.44
N LEU A 276 -6.98 8.66 25.81
CA LEU A 276 -8.13 8.08 26.51
C LEU A 276 -7.92 6.62 26.94
N LYS A 277 -7.25 5.81 26.12
CA LYS A 277 -7.00 4.39 26.42
C LYS A 277 -5.75 4.19 27.30
N GLY A 278 -5.08 5.28 27.71
CA GLY A 278 -3.89 5.22 28.57
C GLY A 278 -2.66 4.60 27.89
N ASP A 279 -2.65 4.49 26.57
CA ASP A 279 -1.58 3.82 25.81
C ASP A 279 -0.43 4.81 25.48
N PHE A 280 -0.05 5.64 26.44
CA PHE A 280 0.90 6.74 26.26
C PHE A 280 2.28 6.25 25.76
N LEU A 281 2.68 5.06 26.18
CA LEU A 281 3.93 4.42 25.77
C LEU A 281 3.96 4.16 24.26
N THR A 282 2.84 3.76 23.67
CA THR A 282 2.70 3.51 22.23
C THR A 282 2.93 4.77 21.40
N TYR A 283 2.37 5.90 21.85
CA TYR A 283 2.56 7.18 21.18
C TYR A 283 3.99 7.71 21.34
N LEU A 284 4.57 7.55 22.54
CA LEU A 284 5.99 7.86 22.76
C LEU A 284 6.91 7.03 21.89
N LEU A 285 6.65 5.73 21.68
CA LEU A 285 7.46 4.88 20.79
C LEU A 285 7.36 5.33 19.33
N SER A 286 6.16 5.69 18.84
CA SER A 286 5.99 6.21 17.47
C SER A 286 6.64 7.59 17.29
N ILE A 287 6.53 8.49 18.27
CA ILE A 287 7.24 9.78 18.25
C ILE A 287 8.76 9.56 18.30
N SER A 288 9.23 8.68 19.18
CA SER A 288 10.66 8.37 19.32
C SER A 288 11.19 7.74 18.04
N GLY A 289 10.44 6.84 17.40
CA GLY A 289 10.77 6.28 16.09
C GLY A 289 10.82 7.35 14.99
N ALA A 290 9.87 8.28 14.96
CA ALA A 290 9.86 9.40 14.03
C ALA A 290 11.03 10.37 14.26
N LEU A 291 11.34 10.70 15.51
CA LEU A 291 12.48 11.55 15.89
C LEU A 291 13.82 10.87 15.58
N LEU A 292 13.96 9.56 15.87
CA LEU A 292 15.14 8.77 15.51
C LEU A 292 15.31 8.71 14.00
N THR A 293 14.23 8.50 13.25
CA THR A 293 14.24 8.53 11.78
C THR A 293 14.67 9.90 11.26
N GLY A 294 14.13 11.00 11.81
CA GLY A 294 14.50 12.36 11.41
C GLY A 294 15.96 12.70 11.70
N THR A 295 16.43 12.40 12.91
CA THR A 295 17.79 12.74 13.36
C THR A 295 18.88 11.87 12.74
N ILE A 296 18.63 10.58 12.52
CA ILE A 296 19.63 9.61 12.04
C ILE A 296 19.62 9.49 10.51
N LEU A 297 18.44 9.59 9.86
CA LEU A 297 18.30 9.30 8.43
C LEU A 297 18.07 10.54 7.57
N LEU A 298 17.37 11.57 8.06
CA LEU A 298 17.13 12.81 7.29
C LEU A 298 18.29 13.81 7.41
N LYS A 299 18.91 13.94 8.59
CA LYS A 299 20.03 14.86 8.82
C LYS A 299 21.23 14.65 7.86
N PRO A 300 21.61 13.41 7.51
CA PRO A 300 22.64 13.19 6.49
C PRO A 300 22.22 13.62 5.07
N LEU A 301 20.93 13.51 4.72
CA LEU A 301 20.42 13.91 3.40
C LEU A 301 20.46 15.43 3.20
N GLU A 302 20.32 16.22 4.27
CA GLU A 302 20.48 17.69 4.22
C GLU A 302 21.94 18.12 4.00
N SER A 303 22.89 17.25 4.35
CA SER A 303 24.33 17.51 4.19
C SER A 303 24.88 17.06 2.83
N ASP A 304 24.10 16.31 2.05
CA ASP A 304 24.52 15.78 0.76
C ASP A 304 24.44 16.89 -0.31
N LYS A 305 25.61 17.28 -0.83
CA LYS A 305 25.75 18.35 -1.84
C LYS A 305 25.83 17.82 -3.27
N ASP A 306 25.68 16.51 -3.47
CA ASP A 306 25.73 15.91 -4.81
C ASP A 306 24.54 16.42 -5.67
N PRO A 307 24.79 17.11 -6.81
CA PRO A 307 23.72 17.58 -7.70
C PRO A 307 22.79 16.47 -8.19
N ASP A 308 23.32 15.26 -8.38
CA ASP A 308 22.55 14.11 -8.87
C ASP A 308 21.57 13.59 -7.80
N SER A 309 21.95 13.63 -6.53
CA SER A 309 21.07 13.24 -5.41
C SER A 309 19.91 14.22 -5.27
N LEU A 310 20.14 15.51 -5.54
CA LEU A 310 19.11 16.55 -5.49
C LEU A 310 18.07 16.39 -6.60
N ILE A 311 18.46 15.89 -7.78
CA ILE A 311 17.54 15.50 -8.86
C ILE A 311 16.71 14.28 -8.44
N GLU A 312 17.33 13.25 -7.86
CA GLU A 312 16.60 12.07 -7.36
C GLU A 312 15.56 12.44 -6.30
N ILE A 313 15.91 13.32 -5.34
CA ILE A 313 14.97 13.83 -4.31
C ILE A 313 13.77 14.53 -4.96
N LYS A 314 13.99 15.42 -5.93
CA LYS A 314 12.90 16.10 -6.64
C LYS A 314 11.97 15.11 -7.33
N TRP A 315 12.51 14.09 -7.99
CA TRP A 315 11.69 13.04 -8.57
C TRP A 315 10.84 12.35 -7.53
N ILE A 316 11.41 11.96 -6.38
CA ILE A 316 10.65 11.28 -5.32
C ILE A 316 9.54 12.16 -4.76
N MET A 317 9.77 13.46 -4.60
CA MET A 317 8.71 14.38 -4.19
C MET A 317 7.57 14.42 -5.21
N ILE A 318 7.89 14.51 -6.51
CA ILE A 318 6.90 14.49 -7.59
C ILE A 318 6.16 13.15 -7.61
N PHE A 319 6.88 12.03 -7.51
CA PHE A 319 6.31 10.68 -7.44
C PHE A 319 5.38 10.53 -6.23
N GLY A 320 5.81 10.99 -5.05
CA GLY A 320 5.03 10.94 -3.82
C GLY A 320 3.76 11.78 -3.91
N LEU A 321 3.84 12.98 -4.49
CA LEU A 321 2.68 13.83 -4.72
C LEU A 321 1.69 13.17 -5.69
N LEU A 322 2.18 12.67 -6.83
CA LEU A 322 1.36 11.94 -7.78
C LEU A 322 0.73 10.70 -7.12
N PHE A 323 1.46 9.99 -6.25
CA PHE A 323 0.96 8.85 -5.47
C PHE A 323 -0.21 9.20 -4.60
N ILE A 324 -0.08 10.28 -3.82
CA ILE A 324 -1.17 10.78 -2.99
C ILE A 324 -2.38 11.15 -3.86
N LEU A 325 -2.16 11.87 -4.97
CA LEU A 325 -3.24 12.27 -5.87
C LEU A 325 -3.96 11.07 -6.48
N ALA A 326 -3.22 10.11 -7.03
CA ALA A 326 -3.81 8.93 -7.66
C ALA A 326 -4.50 7.99 -6.65
N ALA A 327 -3.91 7.79 -5.46
CA ALA A 327 -4.48 6.95 -4.42
C ALA A 327 -5.77 7.53 -3.83
N ILE A 328 -5.88 8.87 -3.75
CA ILE A 328 -7.08 9.57 -3.25
C ILE A 328 -8.15 9.71 -4.34
N PHE A 329 -7.79 9.66 -5.63
CA PHE A 329 -8.72 9.78 -6.76
C PHE A 329 -9.98 8.90 -6.63
N PRO A 330 -9.88 7.57 -6.39
CA PRO A 330 -11.07 6.75 -6.20
C PRO A 330 -11.94 7.25 -5.05
N TYR A 331 -11.35 7.67 -3.92
CA TYR A 331 -12.12 8.22 -2.80
C TYR A 331 -12.82 9.53 -3.17
N ALA A 332 -12.15 10.41 -3.90
CA ALA A 332 -12.70 11.70 -4.33
C ALA A 332 -13.80 11.56 -5.40
N VAL A 333 -13.75 10.50 -6.22
CA VAL A 333 -14.68 10.31 -7.34
C VAL A 333 -15.82 9.33 -7.01
N THR A 334 -15.53 8.25 -6.28
CA THR A 334 -16.46 7.13 -6.09
C THR A 334 -17.09 7.13 -4.70
N ARG A 335 -16.48 7.74 -3.68
CA ARG A 335 -17.09 7.90 -2.35
C ARG A 335 -17.77 9.26 -2.17
N GLY A 336 -18.56 9.67 -3.16
CA GLY A 336 -19.60 10.66 -2.89
C GLY A 336 -20.48 10.16 -1.73
N ALA A 337 -20.65 11.01 -0.70
CA ALA A 337 -21.63 10.86 0.38
C ALA A 337 -21.43 9.72 1.41
N ILE A 338 -20.55 9.94 2.40
CA ILE A 338 -20.91 9.71 3.80
C ILE A 338 -20.39 10.89 4.62
N ILE A 339 -20.97 12.07 4.37
CA ILE A 339 -21.08 13.11 5.38
C ILE A 339 -22.57 13.47 5.38
N ASN A 340 -23.34 12.66 6.09
CA ASN A 340 -24.59 13.12 6.69
C ASN A 340 -24.25 13.50 8.13
#